data_AF-A0AA42KGM2-F1
#
_entry.id   AF-A0AA42KGM2-F1
#
_cell.length_a   1.000
_cell.length_b   1.000
_cell.length_c   1.000
_cell.angle_alpha   90.00
_cell.angle_beta   90.00
_cell.angle_gamma   90.00
#
_symmetry.space_group_name_H-M   'P 1'
#
loop_
_entity.id
_entity.type
_entity.pdbx_description
1 polymer ?
#
loop_
_entity_poly.entity_id
_entity_poly.type
_entity_poly.pdbx_seq_one_letter_code
_entity_poly.pdbx_strand_id
1 'polypeptide(L)'
;MELTTQQIYALFAIALCVALLIGLTYCLALKTGRDAGHEQGRAAAEDYWQNLLQAKRDRLIDALRQLDTLTRELTTLRRNSTAESDEHENQLRQLREQMAFAENDRENVIRDLLAALQEETSKRLTTADWHTLQAAAKQLGTAAYQFTRSGSTKTNQAAVAQANINALAARVKAILDQPERTCSMADSPITDTDLIEWLHDEAHFFCDGEHGEFRFQLLGAVDSDSHARDLLRKAMEDSDQLAHNHAESLRSALAPTNHDQARPRMWAAVDLDHAEQGLGQPLCL
;
A
#
# COMPACT_ATOMS: atom_id res chain seq x y z
N MET A 1 -23.80 123.80 -40.10
CA MET A 1 -22.69 124.02 -39.14
C MET A 1 -21.44 123.48 -39.80
N GLU A 2 -20.60 124.37 -40.32
CA GLU A 2 -19.33 123.99 -40.93
C GLU A 2 -18.30 123.79 -39.81
N LEU A 3 -17.82 122.55 -39.64
CA LEU A 3 -16.76 122.25 -38.68
C LEU A 3 -15.47 122.93 -39.15
N THR A 4 -14.79 123.62 -38.23
CA THR A 4 -13.52 124.26 -38.56
C THR A 4 -12.45 123.19 -38.80
N THR A 5 -11.50 123.47 -39.69
CA THR A 5 -10.43 122.53 -40.06
C THR A 5 -9.68 121.99 -38.84
N GLN A 6 -9.54 122.80 -37.79
CA GLN A 6 -8.94 122.40 -36.52
C GLN A 6 -9.75 121.33 -35.77
N GLN A 7 -11.08 121.40 -35.81
CA GLN A 7 -11.95 120.39 -35.19
C GLN A 7 -11.88 119.04 -35.93
N ILE A 8 -11.71 119.06 -37.26
CA ILE A 8 -11.54 117.85 -38.06
C ILE A 8 -10.22 117.15 -37.71
N TYR A 9 -9.11 117.90 -37.60
CA TYR A 9 -7.83 117.32 -37.17
C TYR A 9 -7.86 116.79 -35.73
N ALA A 10 -8.55 117.48 -34.82
CA ALA A 10 -8.71 117.01 -33.43
C ALA A 10 -9.52 115.71 -33.36
N LEU A 11 -10.63 115.61 -34.09
CA LEU A 11 -11.43 114.38 -34.16
C LEU A 11 -10.65 113.21 -34.77
N PHE A 12 -9.86 113.47 -35.82
CA PHE A 12 -9.01 112.45 -36.43
C PHE A 12 -7.92 111.96 -35.45
N ALA A 13 -7.26 112.87 -34.74
CA ALA A 13 -6.25 112.52 -33.75
C ALA A 13 -6.85 111.71 -32.59
N ILE A 14 -8.03 112.09 -32.09
CA ILE A 14 -8.73 111.34 -31.03
C ILE A 14 -9.13 109.95 -31.53
N ALA A 15 -9.69 109.84 -32.74
CA ALA A 15 -10.07 108.55 -33.32
C ALA A 15 -8.85 107.62 -33.48
N LEU A 16 -7.71 108.16 -33.92
CA LEU A 16 -6.47 107.41 -34.06
C LEU A 16 -5.91 106.95 -32.71
N CYS A 17 -5.95 107.81 -31.68
CA CYS A 17 -5.56 107.42 -30.32
C CYS A 17 -6.47 106.32 -29.75
N VAL A 18 -7.78 106.41 -29.96
CA VAL A 18 -8.73 105.38 -29.50
C VAL A 18 -8.50 104.06 -30.24
N ALA A 19 -8.29 104.09 -31.55
CA ALA A 19 -7.99 102.89 -32.33
C ALA A 19 -6.70 102.20 -31.85
N LEU A 20 -5.65 102.97 -31.55
CA LEU A 20 -4.40 102.44 -30.99
C LEU A 20 -4.60 101.83 -29.59
N LEU A 21 -5.40 102.46 -28.73
CA LEU A 21 -5.72 101.91 -27.40
C LEU A 21 -6.51 100.61 -27.48
N ILE A 22 -7.48 100.52 -28.39
CA ILE A 22 -8.22 99.26 -28.64
C ILE A 22 -7.27 98.18 -29.16
N GLY A 23 -6.37 98.51 -30.09
CA GLY A 23 -5.38 97.57 -30.60
C GLY A 23 -4.42 97.05 -29.52
N LEU A 24 -3.90 97.93 -28.66
CA LEU A 24 -3.00 97.56 -27.57
C LEU A 24 -3.70 96.70 -26.51
N THR A 25 -4.92 97.06 -26.11
CA THR A 25 -5.70 96.28 -25.14
C THR A 25 -6.08 94.90 -25.68
N TYR A 26 -6.42 94.78 -26.96
CA TYR A 26 -6.68 93.50 -27.62
C TYR A 26 -5.44 92.59 -27.66
N CYS A 27 -4.28 93.14 -28.03
CA CYS A 27 -3.01 92.40 -28.06
C CYS A 27 -2.58 91.94 -26.66
N LEU A 28 -2.77 92.79 -25.64
CA LEU A 28 -2.50 92.43 -24.24
C LEU A 28 -3.44 91.32 -23.76
N ALA A 29 -4.74 91.43 -24.05
CA ALA A 29 -5.73 90.42 -23.66
C ALA A 29 -5.49 89.04 -24.30
N LEU A 30 -5.07 88.99 -25.57
CA LEU A 30 -4.70 87.76 -26.26
C LEU A 30 -3.46 87.09 -25.65
N LYS A 31 -2.45 87.87 -25.28
CA LYS A 31 -1.24 87.35 -24.67
C LYS A 31 -1.52 86.80 -23.27
N THR A 32 -2.25 87.55 -22.44
CA THR A 32 -2.64 87.10 -21.09
C THR A 32 -3.55 85.88 -21.13
N GLY A 33 -4.45 85.78 -22.11
CA GLY A 33 -5.33 84.61 -22.28
C GLY A 33 -4.57 83.34 -22.68
N ARG A 34 -3.52 83.48 -23.51
CA ARG A 34 -2.68 82.35 -23.91
C ARG A 34 -1.80 81.86 -22.75
N ASP A 35 -1.21 82.77 -22.00
CA ASP A 35 -0.39 82.43 -20.83
C ASP A 35 -1.26 81.77 -19.73
N ALA A 36 -2.44 82.33 -19.44
CA ALA A 36 -3.40 81.74 -18.51
C ALA A 36 -3.89 80.34 -18.95
N GLY A 37 -4.16 80.15 -20.25
CA GLY A 37 -4.56 78.84 -20.79
C GLY A 37 -3.45 77.79 -20.71
N HIS A 38 -2.19 78.19 -20.92
CA HIS A 38 -1.04 77.29 -20.75
C HIS A 38 -0.82 76.90 -19.28
N GLU A 39 -0.95 77.83 -18.34
CA GLU A 39 -0.86 77.53 -16.90
C GLU A 39 -1.99 76.62 -16.45
N GLN A 40 -3.23 76.89 -16.87
CA GLN A 40 -4.39 76.07 -16.53
C GLN A 40 -4.28 74.66 -17.13
N GLY A 41 -3.83 74.54 -18.38
CA GLY A 41 -3.60 73.24 -19.02
C GLY A 41 -2.47 72.45 -18.36
N ARG A 42 -1.40 73.13 -17.92
CA ARG A 42 -0.30 72.49 -17.18
C ARG A 42 -0.75 71.99 -15.81
N ALA A 43 -1.48 72.79 -15.05
CA ALA A 43 -2.01 72.40 -13.75
C ALA A 43 -2.98 71.21 -13.89
N ALA A 44 -3.92 71.26 -14.85
CA ALA A 44 -4.86 70.17 -15.09
C ALA A 44 -4.15 68.87 -15.53
N ALA A 45 -3.10 68.98 -16.35
CA ALA A 45 -2.29 67.83 -16.74
C ALA A 45 -1.52 67.25 -15.55
N GLU A 46 -0.92 68.12 -14.72
CA GLU A 46 -0.22 67.70 -13.51
C GLU A 46 -1.15 66.96 -12.55
N ASP A 47 -2.32 67.52 -12.24
CA ASP A 47 -3.33 66.88 -11.40
C ASP A 47 -3.78 65.53 -11.97
N TYR A 48 -4.01 65.46 -13.29
CA TYR A 48 -4.37 64.20 -13.96
C TYR A 48 -3.28 63.14 -13.83
N TRP A 49 -2.02 63.50 -14.09
CA TRP A 49 -0.89 62.57 -13.97
C TRP A 49 -0.64 62.15 -12.54
N GLN A 50 -0.75 63.06 -11.57
CA GLN A 50 -0.62 62.72 -10.16
C GLN A 50 -1.69 61.72 -9.72
N ASN A 51 -2.97 61.96 -10.06
CA ASN A 51 -4.06 61.05 -9.74
C ASN A 51 -3.88 59.67 -10.41
N LEU A 52 -3.44 59.64 -11.67
CA LEU A 52 -3.19 58.39 -12.38
C LEU A 52 -2.04 57.60 -11.73
N LEU A 53 -0.95 58.27 -11.37
CA LEU A 53 0.20 57.65 -10.71
C LEU A 53 -0.16 57.14 -9.32
N GLN A 54 -0.94 57.90 -8.55
CA GLN A 54 -1.46 57.47 -7.26
C GLN A 54 -2.33 56.22 -7.41
N ALA A 55 -3.32 56.23 -8.32
CA ALA A 55 -4.17 55.08 -8.57
C ALA A 55 -3.39 53.83 -9.02
N LYS A 56 -2.32 53.99 -9.80
CA LYS A 56 -1.44 52.88 -10.20
C LYS A 56 -0.60 52.37 -9.02
N ARG A 57 -0.09 53.27 -8.18
CA ARG A 57 0.66 52.93 -6.96
C ARG A 57 -0.22 52.16 -5.98
N ASP A 58 -1.45 52.60 -5.77
CA ASP A 58 -2.39 51.93 -4.86
C ASP A 58 -2.73 50.52 -5.36
N ARG A 59 -3.00 50.36 -6.66
CA ARG A 59 -3.21 49.03 -7.27
C ARG A 59 -2.00 48.11 -7.14
N LEU A 60 -0.79 48.65 -7.27
CA LEU A 60 0.44 47.86 -7.06
C LEU A 60 0.57 47.44 -5.60
N ILE A 61 0.30 48.34 -4.65
CA ILE A 61 0.32 48.03 -3.22
C ILE A 61 -0.71 46.94 -2.89
N ASP A 62 -1.92 47.04 -3.44
CA ASP A 62 -2.97 46.04 -3.20
C ASP A 62 -2.63 44.69 -3.82
N ALA A 63 -2.06 44.66 -5.04
CA ALA A 63 -1.57 43.42 -5.65
C ALA A 63 -0.44 42.78 -4.83
N LEU A 64 0.48 43.58 -4.28
CA LEU A 64 1.54 43.09 -3.40
C LEU A 64 0.99 42.52 -2.09
N ARG A 65 -0.03 43.16 -1.50
CA ARG A 65 -0.72 42.65 -0.31
C ARG A 65 -1.43 41.32 -0.56
N GLN A 66 -2.07 41.18 -1.73
CA GLN A 66 -2.69 39.91 -2.14
C GLN A 66 -1.63 38.82 -2.31
N LEU A 67 -0.50 39.13 -2.96
CA LEU A 67 0.59 38.18 -3.13
C LEU A 67 1.17 37.74 -1.78
N ASP A 68 1.39 38.65 -0.83
CA ASP A 68 1.86 38.31 0.52
C ASP A 68 0.84 37.42 1.27
N THR A 69 -0.46 37.73 1.15
CA THR A 69 -1.52 36.90 1.75
C THR A 69 -1.52 35.48 1.18
N LEU A 70 -1.53 35.35 -0.14
CA LEU A 70 -1.47 34.04 -0.83
C LEU A 70 -0.18 33.29 -0.51
N THR A 71 0.95 33.99 -0.39
CA THR A 71 2.22 33.36 -0.01
C THR A 71 2.14 32.79 1.41
N ARG A 72 1.56 33.53 2.36
CA ARG A 72 1.36 33.03 3.72
C ARG A 72 0.45 31.80 3.73
N GLU A 73 -0.68 31.85 3.02
CA GLU A 73 -1.60 30.72 2.89
C GLU A 73 -0.95 29.50 2.23
N LEU A 74 -0.14 29.68 1.17
CA LEU A 74 0.59 28.58 0.56
C LEU A 74 1.63 27.98 1.51
N THR A 75 2.33 28.81 2.29
CA THR A 75 3.30 28.30 3.27
C THR A 75 2.64 27.55 4.42
N THR A 76 1.45 27.96 4.88
CA THR A 76 0.70 27.23 5.89
C THR A 76 0.15 25.91 5.34
N LEU A 77 -0.43 25.92 4.14
CA LEU A 77 -0.90 24.70 3.47
C LEU A 77 0.23 23.70 3.26
N ARG A 78 1.41 24.16 2.84
CA ARG A 78 2.58 23.29 2.69
C ARG A 78 3.00 22.65 4.01
N ARG A 79 3.02 23.42 5.11
CA ARG A 79 3.34 22.89 6.45
C ARG A 79 2.31 21.88 6.93
N ASN A 80 1.03 22.13 6.68
CA ASN A 80 -0.03 21.20 7.05
C ASN A 80 0.11 19.89 6.26
N SER A 81 0.32 19.97 4.95
CA SER A 81 0.52 18.79 4.09
C SER A 81 1.75 17.97 4.50
N THR A 82 2.86 18.60 4.89
CA THR A 82 4.01 17.86 5.42
C THR A 82 3.69 17.20 6.76
N ALA A 83 2.99 17.90 7.66
CA ALA A 83 2.61 17.33 8.96
C ALA A 83 1.65 16.14 8.81
N GLU A 84 0.68 16.22 7.90
CA GLU A 84 -0.22 15.10 7.58
C GLU A 84 0.55 13.93 6.96
N SER A 85 1.50 14.19 6.07
CA SER A 85 2.36 13.14 5.50
C SER A 85 3.19 12.43 6.58
N ASP A 86 3.80 13.19 7.49
CA ASP A 86 4.58 12.64 8.61
C ASP A 86 3.67 11.84 9.56
N GLU A 87 2.44 12.29 9.82
CA GLU A 87 1.47 11.55 10.62
C GLU A 87 1.08 10.23 9.96
N HIS A 88 0.83 10.22 8.65
CA HIS A 88 0.54 9.00 7.90
C HIS A 88 1.72 8.01 7.90
N GLU A 89 2.96 8.50 7.75
CA GLU A 89 4.15 7.66 7.83
C GLU A 89 4.27 7.01 9.22
N ASN A 90 4.03 7.78 10.29
CA ASN A 90 4.02 7.27 11.66
C ASN A 90 2.92 6.22 11.89
N GLN A 91 1.72 6.44 11.34
CA GLN A 91 0.62 5.46 11.42
C GLN A 91 0.97 4.15 10.68
N LEU A 92 1.57 4.24 9.48
CA LEU A 92 2.00 3.07 8.74
C LEU A 92 3.11 2.31 9.48
N ARG A 93 4.06 3.02 10.07
CA ARG A 93 5.11 2.43 10.91
C ARG A 93 4.51 1.68 12.10
N GLN A 94 3.56 2.30 12.80
CA GLN A 94 2.87 1.67 13.93
C GLN A 94 2.10 0.42 13.51
N LEU A 95 1.40 0.45 12.36
CA LEU A 95 0.69 -0.71 11.84
C LEU A 95 1.65 -1.85 11.46
N ARG A 96 2.79 -1.54 10.85
CA ARG A 96 3.84 -2.52 10.55
C ARG A 96 4.40 -3.17 11.83
N GLU A 97 4.67 -2.37 12.86
CA GLU A 97 5.13 -2.87 14.16
C GLU A 97 4.07 -3.77 14.82
N GLN A 98 2.79 -3.41 14.75
CA GLN A 98 1.70 -4.24 15.26
C GLN A 98 1.55 -5.57 14.49
N MET A 99 1.67 -5.53 13.16
CA MET A 99 1.64 -6.73 12.31
C MET A 99 2.81 -7.66 12.64
N ALA A 100 4.04 -7.12 12.69
CA ALA A 100 5.22 -7.90 13.03
C ALA A 100 5.13 -8.51 14.45
N PHE A 101 4.56 -7.78 15.41
CA PHE A 101 4.31 -8.31 16.75
C PHE A 101 3.28 -9.45 16.71
N ALA A 102 2.17 -9.29 15.98
CA ALA A 102 1.15 -10.31 15.86
C ALA A 102 1.65 -11.58 15.13
N GLU A 103 2.50 -11.41 14.12
CA GLU A 103 3.15 -12.52 13.42
C GLU A 103 4.09 -13.29 14.34
N ASN A 104 4.95 -12.59 15.08
CA ASN A 104 5.85 -13.22 16.06
C ASN A 104 5.08 -13.93 17.18
N ASP A 105 4.00 -13.33 17.69
CA ASP A 105 3.13 -13.98 18.70
C ASP A 105 2.49 -15.27 18.13
N ARG A 106 1.97 -15.21 16.91
CA ARG A 106 1.45 -16.39 16.21
C ARG A 106 2.52 -17.47 16.02
N GLU A 107 3.74 -17.11 15.64
CA GLU A 107 4.85 -18.05 15.51
C GLU A 107 5.23 -18.71 16.83
N ASN A 108 5.25 -17.94 17.92
CA ASN A 108 5.51 -18.48 19.25
C ASN A 108 4.41 -19.46 19.69
N VAL A 109 3.13 -19.12 19.45
CA VAL A 109 2.01 -20.04 19.71
C VAL A 109 2.13 -21.32 18.87
N ILE A 110 2.51 -21.24 17.60
CA ILE A 110 2.72 -22.42 16.76
C ILE A 110 3.87 -23.27 17.31
N ARG A 111 4.98 -22.65 17.70
CA ARG A 111 6.14 -23.35 18.29
C ARG A 111 5.76 -24.05 19.59
N ASP A 112 5.02 -23.39 20.46
CA ASP A 112 4.55 -23.95 21.73
C ASP A 112 3.58 -25.11 21.52
N LEU A 113 2.65 -24.99 20.58
CA LEU A 113 1.72 -26.07 20.21
C LEU A 113 2.45 -27.28 19.62
N LEU A 114 3.45 -27.05 18.77
CA LEU A 114 4.28 -28.12 18.22
C LEU A 114 5.09 -28.82 19.32
N ALA A 115 5.69 -28.07 20.23
CA ALA A 115 6.42 -28.62 21.37
C ALA A 115 5.49 -29.45 22.28
N ALA A 116 4.29 -28.95 22.59
CA ALA A 116 3.30 -29.66 23.40
C ALA A 116 2.80 -30.95 22.71
N LEU A 117 2.59 -30.92 21.40
CA LEU A 117 2.24 -32.11 20.61
C LEU A 117 3.37 -33.13 20.62
N GLN A 118 4.62 -32.68 20.48
CA GLN A 118 5.78 -33.57 20.54
C GLN A 118 5.93 -34.21 21.92
N GLU A 119 5.74 -33.44 23.00
CA GLU A 119 5.71 -33.96 24.36
C GLU A 119 4.61 -35.01 24.57
N GLU A 120 3.37 -34.74 24.12
CA GLU A 120 2.27 -35.72 24.17
C GLU A 120 2.58 -36.99 23.35
N THR A 121 3.14 -36.86 22.15
CA THR A 121 3.48 -38.04 21.31
C THR A 121 4.58 -38.89 21.95
N SER A 122 5.63 -38.28 22.50
CA SER A 122 6.71 -38.99 23.20
C SER A 122 6.25 -39.67 24.50
N LYS A 123 5.26 -39.10 25.20
CA LYS A 123 4.61 -39.74 26.37
C LYS A 123 3.76 -40.94 25.98
N ARG A 124 3.10 -40.91 24.82
CA ARG A 124 2.14 -41.94 24.39
C ARG A 124 2.78 -43.11 23.64
N LEU A 125 3.89 -42.90 22.95
CA LEU A 125 4.60 -43.95 22.23
C LEU A 125 6.10 -43.87 22.49
N THR A 126 6.61 -44.88 23.19
CA THR A 126 8.04 -45.04 23.46
C THR A 126 8.65 -46.06 22.50
N THR A 127 9.97 -46.03 22.36
CA THR A 127 10.74 -47.10 21.69
C THR A 127 10.50 -48.47 22.34
N ALA A 128 10.18 -48.51 23.64
CA ALA A 128 9.80 -49.75 24.33
C ALA A 128 8.47 -50.32 23.81
N ASP A 129 7.49 -49.48 23.51
CA ASP A 129 6.20 -49.91 22.93
C ASP A 129 6.39 -50.51 21.54
N TRP A 130 7.25 -49.90 20.71
CA TRP A 130 7.64 -50.47 19.42
C TRP A 130 8.28 -51.86 19.57
N HIS A 131 9.24 -52.01 20.48
CA HIS A 131 9.88 -53.31 20.76
C HIS A 131 8.87 -54.36 21.26
N THR A 132 7.90 -53.94 22.07
CA THR A 132 6.84 -54.80 22.61
C THR A 132 5.92 -55.31 21.49
N LEU A 133 5.53 -54.43 20.56
CA LEU A 133 4.77 -54.82 19.37
C LEU A 133 5.56 -55.78 18.48
N GLN A 134 6.86 -55.55 18.29
CA GLN A 134 7.72 -56.44 17.50
C GLN A 134 7.88 -57.82 18.14
N ALA A 135 8.00 -57.88 19.47
CA ALA A 135 8.05 -59.14 20.21
C ALA A 135 6.73 -59.92 20.10
N ALA A 136 5.59 -59.23 20.23
CA ALA A 136 4.26 -59.82 20.04
C ALA A 136 4.08 -60.36 18.61
N ALA A 137 4.53 -59.63 17.59
CA ALA A 137 4.48 -60.10 16.20
C ALA A 137 5.35 -61.36 15.99
N LYS A 138 6.51 -61.46 16.63
CA LYS A 138 7.35 -62.68 16.59
C LYS A 138 6.65 -63.87 17.22
N GLN A 139 5.99 -63.70 18.37
CA GLN A 139 5.22 -64.76 19.03
C GLN A 139 4.01 -65.21 18.20
N LEU A 140 3.31 -64.27 17.55
CA LEU A 140 2.24 -64.63 16.62
C LEU A 140 2.77 -65.36 15.38
N GLY A 141 3.98 -65.04 14.92
CA GLY A 141 4.64 -65.77 13.83
C GLY A 141 4.96 -67.22 14.17
N THR A 142 5.44 -67.49 15.39
CA THR A 142 5.68 -68.88 15.83
C THR A 142 4.36 -69.65 15.97
N ALA A 143 3.31 -69.01 16.51
CA ALA A 143 1.97 -69.60 16.59
C ALA A 143 1.36 -69.85 15.19
N ALA A 144 1.51 -68.90 14.26
CA ALA A 144 1.06 -69.03 12.88
C ALA A 144 1.76 -70.20 12.17
N TYR A 145 3.08 -70.34 12.36
CA TYR A 145 3.85 -71.45 11.79
C TYR A 145 3.39 -72.81 12.34
N GLN A 146 3.12 -72.90 13.64
CA GLN A 146 2.56 -74.12 14.26
C GLN A 146 1.17 -74.45 13.72
N PHE A 147 0.31 -73.45 13.49
CA PHE A 147 -1.01 -73.63 12.87
C PHE A 147 -0.92 -74.15 11.43
N THR A 148 0.03 -73.65 10.65
CA THR A 148 0.26 -74.13 9.28
C THR A 148 0.76 -75.58 9.30
N ARG A 149 1.61 -75.94 10.26
CA ARG A 149 2.15 -77.30 10.42
C ARG A 149 1.11 -78.32 10.89
N SER A 150 0.10 -77.91 11.65
CA SER A 150 -0.95 -78.81 12.13
C SER A 150 -2.00 -79.18 11.06
N GLY A 151 -1.90 -78.64 9.84
CA GLY A 151 -2.74 -79.02 8.70
C GLY A 151 -4.20 -78.60 8.81
N SER A 152 -4.51 -77.64 9.70
CA SER A 152 -5.87 -77.12 9.85
C SER A 152 -6.29 -76.34 8.60
N THR A 153 -7.47 -76.64 8.05
CA THR A 153 -8.05 -75.96 6.88
C THR A 153 -8.74 -74.63 7.22
N LYS A 154 -8.80 -74.25 8.50
CA LYS A 154 -9.38 -72.97 8.94
C LYS A 154 -8.39 -71.84 8.70
N THR A 155 -8.91 -70.65 8.39
CA THR A 155 -8.14 -69.40 8.26
C THR A 155 -7.17 -69.22 9.43
N ASN A 156 -5.89 -69.06 9.14
CA ASN A 156 -4.82 -68.89 10.12
C ASN A 156 -4.91 -67.49 10.76
N GLN A 157 -5.76 -67.36 11.78
CA GLN A 157 -5.99 -66.11 12.50
C GLN A 157 -4.70 -65.55 13.11
N ALA A 158 -3.74 -66.40 13.48
CA ALA A 158 -2.46 -65.97 14.01
C ALA A 158 -1.59 -65.28 12.93
N ALA A 159 -1.64 -65.76 11.68
CA ALA A 159 -0.96 -65.10 10.56
C ALA A 159 -1.57 -63.72 10.23
N VAL A 160 -2.90 -63.61 10.28
CA VAL A 160 -3.60 -62.32 10.06
C VAL A 160 -3.28 -61.34 11.20
N ALA A 161 -3.32 -61.80 12.46
CA ALA A 161 -2.96 -60.98 13.60
C ALA A 161 -1.49 -60.54 13.55
N GLN A 162 -0.56 -61.42 13.14
CA GLN A 162 0.85 -61.07 12.94
C GLN A 162 1.02 -59.96 11.91
N ALA A 163 0.35 -60.05 10.76
CA ALA A 163 0.42 -59.03 9.71
C ALA A 163 -0.08 -57.68 10.21
N ASN A 164 -1.19 -57.66 10.96
CA ASN A 164 -1.75 -56.45 11.55
C ASN A 164 -0.82 -55.81 12.59
N ILE A 165 -0.22 -56.61 13.48
CA ILE A 165 0.73 -56.09 14.49
C ILE A 165 2.01 -55.59 13.83
N ASN A 166 2.52 -56.27 12.79
CA ASN A 166 3.67 -55.78 12.03
C ASN A 166 3.39 -54.45 11.33
N ALA A 167 2.21 -54.30 10.73
CA ALA A 167 1.79 -53.04 10.13
C ALA A 167 1.69 -51.92 11.19
N LEU A 168 1.18 -52.25 12.38
CA LEU A 168 1.09 -51.29 13.49
C LEU A 168 2.48 -50.90 14.00
N ALA A 169 3.39 -51.86 14.20
CA ALA A 169 4.78 -51.62 14.60
C ALA A 169 5.54 -50.76 13.56
N ALA A 170 5.30 -50.97 12.26
CA ALA A 170 5.87 -50.14 11.21
C ALA A 170 5.38 -48.69 11.27
N ARG A 171 4.08 -48.47 11.55
CA ARG A 171 3.52 -47.12 11.72
C ARG A 171 4.08 -46.41 12.95
N VAL A 172 4.20 -47.13 14.07
CA VAL A 172 4.82 -46.59 15.30
C VAL A 172 6.27 -46.19 15.05
N LYS A 173 7.03 -47.05 14.36
CA LYS A 173 8.42 -46.75 14.01
C LYS A 173 8.52 -45.54 13.09
N ALA A 174 7.64 -45.41 12.09
CA ALA A 174 7.61 -44.24 11.21
C ALA A 174 7.22 -42.93 11.93
N ILE A 175 6.55 -43.00 13.08
CA ILE A 175 6.27 -41.84 13.94
C ILE A 175 7.47 -41.54 14.84
N LEU A 176 8.15 -42.55 15.36
CA LEU A 176 9.35 -42.40 16.18
C LEU A 176 10.57 -41.92 15.37
N ASP A 177 10.69 -42.36 14.12
CA ASP A 177 11.78 -42.01 13.20
C ASP A 177 11.49 -40.70 12.43
N GLN A 178 10.32 -40.07 12.63
CA GLN A 178 10.08 -38.74 12.07
C GLN A 178 11.09 -37.77 12.68
N PRO A 179 11.88 -37.04 11.85
CA PRO A 179 12.73 -35.99 12.38
C PRO A 179 11.85 -35.00 13.16
N GLU A 180 12.43 -34.35 14.17
CA GLU A 180 11.77 -33.25 14.87
C GLU A 180 11.10 -32.36 13.84
N ARG A 181 9.79 -32.11 14.02
CA ARG A 181 9.03 -31.21 13.16
C ARG A 181 9.48 -29.78 13.48
N THR A 182 10.74 -29.48 13.20
CA THR A 182 11.20 -28.12 13.07
C THR A 182 10.54 -27.60 11.80
N CYS A 183 9.65 -26.63 11.97
CA CYS A 183 9.33 -25.73 10.87
C CYS A 183 10.61 -24.96 10.56
N SER A 184 11.51 -25.57 9.78
CA SER A 184 12.47 -24.80 9.01
C SER A 184 11.61 -24.03 8.03
N MET A 185 11.39 -22.74 8.31
CA MET A 185 11.04 -21.81 7.25
C MET A 185 12.05 -22.06 6.12
N ALA A 186 11.57 -22.07 4.88
CA ALA A 186 12.48 -21.98 3.76
C ALA A 186 13.33 -20.74 4.03
N ASP A 187 14.63 -20.92 4.23
CA ASP A 187 15.61 -19.84 4.24
C ASP A 187 15.63 -19.22 2.83
N SER A 188 14.55 -18.54 2.46
CA SER A 188 14.62 -17.56 1.39
C SER A 188 15.10 -16.30 2.10
N PRO A 189 16.39 -15.91 1.92
CA PRO A 189 16.98 -14.80 2.66
C PRO A 189 16.38 -13.43 2.28
N ILE A 190 15.45 -13.41 1.32
CA ILE A 190 14.81 -12.21 0.79
C ILE A 190 13.31 -12.50 0.80
N THR A 191 12.60 -11.82 1.70
CA THR A 191 11.14 -11.78 1.69
C THR A 191 10.67 -10.79 0.62
N ASP A 192 9.43 -10.93 0.15
CA ASP A 192 8.83 -9.95 -0.78
C ASP A 192 8.89 -8.52 -0.20
N THR A 193 8.83 -8.39 1.13
CA THR A 193 9.00 -7.14 1.86
C THR A 193 10.41 -6.56 1.68
N ASP A 194 11.45 -7.39 1.82
CA ASP A 194 12.85 -6.95 1.63
C ASP A 194 13.10 -6.50 0.18
N LEU A 195 12.46 -7.15 -0.80
CA LEU A 195 12.55 -6.75 -2.20
C LEU A 195 11.87 -5.40 -2.46
N ILE A 196 10.71 -5.16 -1.84
CA ILE A 196 9.98 -3.90 -1.95
C ILE A 196 10.73 -2.77 -1.27
N GLU A 197 11.31 -3.00 -0.09
CA GLU A 197 12.14 -2.02 0.62
C GLU A 197 13.42 -1.70 -0.18
N TRP A 198 14.09 -2.72 -0.72
CA TRP A 198 15.25 -2.51 -1.60
C TRP A 198 14.88 -1.70 -2.86
N LEU A 199 13.75 -2.00 -3.50
CA LEU A 199 13.27 -1.22 -4.65
C LEU A 199 12.90 0.22 -4.26
N HIS A 200 12.40 0.43 -3.05
CA HIS A 200 12.11 1.79 -2.56
C HIS A 200 13.37 2.62 -2.36
N ASP A 201 14.41 2.00 -1.81
CA ASP A 201 15.67 2.68 -1.45
C ASP A 201 16.61 2.85 -2.66
N GLU A 202 16.68 1.86 -3.56
CA GLU A 202 17.64 1.87 -4.67
C GLU A 202 17.04 2.19 -6.05
N ALA A 203 15.71 2.10 -6.23
CA ALA A 203 15.12 2.39 -7.54
C ALA A 203 14.78 3.87 -7.71
N HIS A 204 15.24 4.45 -8.81
CA HIS A 204 14.85 5.77 -9.27
C HIS A 204 13.68 5.66 -10.24
N PHE A 205 12.56 6.28 -9.87
CA PHE A 205 11.39 6.41 -10.73
C PHE A 205 11.41 7.74 -11.47
N PHE A 206 11.34 7.69 -12.80
CA PHE A 206 11.18 8.86 -13.66
C PHE A 206 9.87 8.73 -14.43
N CYS A 207 9.01 9.74 -14.38
CA CYS A 207 7.72 9.74 -15.07
C CYS A 207 7.58 11.01 -15.90
N ASP A 208 7.43 10.85 -17.21
CA ASP A 208 7.17 11.93 -18.16
C ASP A 208 5.82 11.69 -18.83
N GLY A 209 4.74 11.95 -18.09
CA GLY A 209 3.33 12.07 -18.52
C GLY A 209 2.69 10.85 -19.18
N GLU A 210 3.33 10.30 -20.21
CA GLU A 210 2.95 9.14 -21.00
C GLU A 210 3.82 7.90 -20.71
N HIS A 211 5.00 8.06 -20.09
CA HIS A 211 5.92 6.96 -19.83
C HIS A 211 6.50 7.02 -18.40
N GLY A 212 6.50 5.87 -17.72
CA GLY A 212 7.22 5.65 -16.46
C GLY A 212 8.43 4.76 -16.68
N GLU A 213 9.60 5.20 -16.21
CA GLU A 213 10.85 4.46 -16.24
C GLU A 213 11.32 4.18 -14.80
N PHE A 214 11.64 2.91 -14.52
CA PHE A 214 12.28 2.48 -13.29
C PHE A 214 13.74 2.13 -13.58
N ARG A 215 14.67 2.75 -12.86
CA ARG A 215 16.12 2.49 -12.95
C ARG A 215 16.65 2.03 -11.60
N PHE A 216 17.35 0.92 -11.56
CA PHE A 216 18.10 0.45 -10.39
C PHE A 216 19.42 -0.17 -10.84
N GLN A 217 20.44 -0.16 -9.99
CA GLN A 217 21.72 -0.78 -10.32
C GLN A 217 21.67 -2.28 -9.99
N LEU A 218 21.98 -3.11 -10.98
CA LEU A 218 22.17 -4.55 -10.78
C LEU A 218 23.64 -4.83 -10.47
N LEU A 219 23.95 -5.10 -9.20
CA LEU A 219 25.24 -5.64 -8.78
C LEU A 219 25.27 -7.16 -9.03
N GLY A 220 25.46 -7.54 -10.30
CA GLY A 220 25.71 -8.93 -10.69
C GLY A 220 27.22 -9.18 -10.89
N ALA A 221 27.70 -10.36 -10.50
CA ALA A 221 29.00 -10.86 -10.97
C ALA A 221 28.91 -11.04 -12.48
N VAL A 222 29.41 -10.06 -13.23
CA VAL A 222 29.41 -10.04 -14.69
C VAL A 222 30.43 -11.05 -15.19
N ASP A 223 30.04 -12.31 -15.27
CA ASP A 223 30.57 -13.19 -16.32
C ASP A 223 29.98 -12.70 -17.65
N SER A 224 30.81 -12.65 -18.68
CA SER A 224 30.91 -11.48 -19.56
C SER A 224 29.81 -11.25 -20.59
N ASP A 225 28.70 -12.00 -20.61
CA ASP A 225 27.79 -11.97 -21.77
C ASP A 225 26.28 -12.13 -21.45
N SER A 226 25.85 -12.09 -20.19
CA SER A 226 24.41 -12.09 -19.89
C SER A 226 23.84 -10.67 -19.94
N HIS A 227 23.11 -10.33 -21.01
CA HIS A 227 22.32 -9.10 -21.05
C HIS A 227 21.38 -9.05 -19.83
N ALA A 228 21.11 -7.86 -19.29
CA ALA A 228 20.19 -7.67 -18.16
C ALA A 228 18.81 -8.34 -18.39
N ARG A 229 18.41 -8.44 -19.66
CA ARG A 229 17.21 -9.17 -20.09
C ARG A 229 17.25 -10.66 -19.77
N ASP A 230 18.41 -11.31 -19.90
CA ASP A 230 18.56 -12.74 -19.64
C ASP A 230 18.63 -13.00 -18.13
N LEU A 231 19.19 -12.08 -17.34
CA LEU A 231 19.10 -12.13 -15.88
C LEU A 231 17.66 -11.99 -15.39
N LEU A 232 16.90 -11.04 -15.93
CA LEU A 232 15.47 -10.89 -15.60
C LEU A 232 14.64 -12.08 -16.07
N ARG A 233 14.94 -12.66 -17.24
CA ARG A 233 14.27 -13.87 -17.71
C ARG A 233 14.54 -15.05 -16.78
N LYS A 234 15.79 -15.22 -16.36
CA LYS A 234 16.16 -16.26 -15.39
C LYS A 234 15.48 -16.05 -14.04
N ALA A 235 15.44 -14.82 -13.54
CA ALA A 235 14.73 -14.50 -12.29
C ALA A 235 13.22 -14.79 -12.39
N MET A 236 12.60 -14.51 -13.53
CA MET A 236 11.20 -14.89 -13.79
C MET A 236 11.02 -16.41 -13.82
N GLU A 237 11.90 -17.13 -14.52
CA GLU A 237 11.87 -18.59 -14.57
C GLU A 237 12.03 -19.22 -13.18
N ASP A 238 12.97 -18.69 -12.37
CA ASP A 238 13.21 -19.13 -10.99
C ASP A 238 11.98 -18.85 -10.11
N SER A 239 11.32 -17.68 -10.28
CA SER A 239 10.09 -17.31 -9.56
C SER A 239 8.90 -18.22 -9.93
N ASP A 240 8.69 -18.48 -11.22
CA ASP A 240 7.65 -19.39 -11.71
C ASP A 240 7.87 -20.82 -11.20
N GLN A 241 9.13 -21.26 -11.16
CA GLN A 241 9.49 -22.57 -10.63
C GLN A 241 9.26 -22.66 -9.12
N LEU A 242 9.56 -21.61 -8.36
CA LEU A 242 9.23 -21.49 -6.94
C LEU A 242 7.72 -21.56 -6.70
N ALA A 243 6.93 -20.79 -7.46
CA ALA A 243 5.47 -20.81 -7.37
C ALA A 243 4.89 -22.19 -7.68
N HIS A 244 5.44 -22.87 -8.70
CA HIS A 244 5.06 -24.23 -9.04
C HIS A 244 5.37 -25.22 -7.91
N ASN A 245 6.59 -25.19 -7.36
CA ASN A 245 7.00 -26.04 -6.26
C ASN A 245 6.17 -25.79 -4.98
N HIS A 246 5.82 -24.54 -4.71
CA HIS A 246 4.96 -24.17 -3.60
C HIS A 246 3.53 -24.69 -3.80
N ALA A 247 2.98 -24.58 -5.01
CA ALA A 247 1.67 -25.14 -5.35
C ALA A 247 1.64 -26.67 -5.26
N GLU A 248 2.71 -27.37 -5.67
CA GLU A 248 2.84 -28.83 -5.49
C GLU A 248 2.99 -29.22 -4.01
N SER A 249 3.71 -28.43 -3.22
CA SER A 249 3.83 -28.63 -1.77
C SER A 249 2.47 -28.47 -1.06
N LEU A 250 1.69 -27.47 -1.45
CA LEU A 250 0.32 -27.29 -0.95
C LEU A 250 -0.61 -28.40 -1.41
N ARG A 251 -0.51 -28.85 -2.66
CA ARG A 251 -1.31 -29.99 -3.17
C ARG A 251 -0.96 -31.30 -2.47
N SER A 252 0.31 -31.56 -2.19
CA SER A 252 0.71 -32.75 -1.44
C SER A 252 0.30 -32.69 0.04
N ALA A 253 0.27 -31.50 0.64
CA ALA A 253 -0.25 -31.30 2.00
C ALA A 253 -1.79 -31.40 2.08
N LEU A 254 -2.51 -30.95 1.04
CA LEU A 254 -3.98 -30.95 0.98
C LEU A 254 -4.56 -32.21 0.33
N ALA A 255 -3.75 -33.06 -0.30
CA ALA A 255 -4.19 -34.32 -0.85
C ALA A 255 -4.74 -35.17 0.30
N PRO A 256 -6.05 -35.52 0.30
CA PRO A 256 -6.58 -36.43 1.29
C PRO A 256 -5.84 -37.75 1.10
N THR A 257 -5.11 -38.17 2.13
CA THR A 257 -4.56 -39.52 2.21
C THR A 257 -5.74 -40.47 2.01
N ASN A 258 -5.75 -41.15 0.87
CA ASN A 258 -6.86 -41.90 0.32
C ASN A 258 -7.09 -43.23 1.09
N HIS A 259 -7.08 -43.16 2.42
CA HIS A 259 -7.12 -44.31 3.33
C HIS A 259 -8.38 -44.39 4.18
N ASP A 260 -9.33 -43.47 4.05
CA ASP A 260 -10.63 -43.56 4.73
C ASP A 260 -11.77 -44.19 3.91
N GLN A 261 -11.51 -44.67 2.69
CA GLN A 261 -12.52 -45.37 1.87
C GLN A 261 -12.61 -46.89 2.08
N ALA A 262 -11.90 -47.47 3.05
CA ALA A 262 -11.97 -48.89 3.37
C ALA A 262 -12.40 -49.16 4.82
N ARG A 263 -13.51 -48.55 5.28
CA ARG A 263 -14.28 -49.10 6.41
C ARG A 263 -15.56 -49.76 5.88
N PRO A 264 -15.72 -51.08 6.00
CA PRO A 264 -16.99 -51.71 5.70
C PRO A 264 -18.01 -51.24 6.75
N ARG A 265 -19.10 -50.64 6.28
CA ARG A 265 -20.33 -50.41 7.06
C ARG A 265 -20.84 -51.77 7.56
N MET A 266 -20.48 -52.08 8.79
CA MET A 266 -21.10 -53.15 9.55
C MET A 266 -21.59 -52.47 10.83
N TRP A 267 -22.82 -52.81 11.26
CA TRP A 267 -23.52 -52.35 12.46
C TRP A 267 -24.35 -51.06 12.33
N ALA A 268 -25.64 -51.24 11.99
CA ALA A 268 -26.78 -50.67 12.73
C ALA A 268 -28.10 -51.23 12.16
N ALA A 269 -28.35 -52.52 12.40
CA ALA A 269 -29.71 -53.04 12.56
C ALA A 269 -29.81 -53.35 14.05
N VAL A 270 -30.24 -52.36 14.83
CA VAL A 270 -30.70 -52.57 16.21
C VAL A 270 -32.20 -52.40 16.15
N ASP A 271 -32.87 -53.53 16.33
CA ASP A 271 -34.30 -53.65 16.52
C ASP A 271 -34.79 -52.65 17.57
N LEU A 272 -35.77 -51.84 17.18
CA LEU A 272 -36.52 -50.93 18.04
C LEU A 272 -37.99 -51.33 17.97
N ASP A 273 -38.26 -52.56 18.39
CA ASP A 273 -39.60 -53.01 18.78
C ASP A 273 -39.57 -53.26 20.28
N HIS A 274 -40.06 -52.29 21.08
CA HIS A 274 -40.80 -52.46 22.34
C HIS A 274 -40.78 -51.14 23.13
N ALA A 275 -41.90 -50.41 23.10
CA ALA A 275 -42.60 -49.87 24.27
C ALA A 275 -43.59 -48.79 23.83
N GLU A 276 -44.71 -49.21 23.25
CA GLU A 276 -45.97 -48.54 23.55
C GLU A 276 -46.28 -48.79 25.03
N GLN A 277 -46.35 -47.73 25.83
CA GLN A 277 -47.33 -47.59 26.91
C GLN A 277 -47.17 -46.22 27.60
N GLY A 278 -48.24 -45.43 27.56
CA GLY A 278 -48.61 -44.63 28.72
C GLY A 278 -48.58 -43.11 28.58
N LEU A 279 -49.75 -42.57 28.24
CA LEU A 279 -50.46 -41.52 28.99
C LEU A 279 -49.86 -40.09 29.02
N GLY A 280 -50.70 -39.14 28.56
CA GLY A 280 -51.00 -37.99 29.42
C GLY A 280 -50.85 -36.59 28.82
N GLN A 281 -51.87 -36.18 28.05
CA GLN A 281 -52.47 -34.82 27.95
C GLN A 281 -51.64 -33.59 27.51
N PRO A 282 -52.27 -32.70 26.70
CA PRO A 282 -51.79 -31.35 26.45
C PRO A 282 -52.39 -30.37 27.48
N LEU A 283 -51.56 -29.49 28.05
CA LEU A 283 -52.03 -28.29 28.73
C LEU A 283 -51.67 -27.09 27.87
N CYS A 284 -52.73 -26.50 27.31
CA CYS A 284 -52.74 -25.13 26.82
C CYS A 284 -52.49 -24.18 27.99
N LEU A 285 -51.59 -23.22 27.79
CA LEU A 285 -51.72 -21.79 28.13
C LEU A 285 -50.67 -21.01 27.36
#